data_AF-A0A5K1HJ37-F1
#
_entry.id   AF-A0A5K1HJ37-F1
#
_cell.length_a   1.000
_cell.length_b   1.000
_cell.length_c   1.000
_cell.angle_alpha   90.00
_cell.angle_beta   90.00
_cell.angle_gamma   90.00
#
_symmetry.space_group_name_H-M   'P 1'
#
loop_
_entity.id
_entity.type
_entity.pdbx_description
1 polymer ?
#
loop_
_entity_poly.entity_id
_entity_poly.type
_entity_poly.pdbx_seq_one_letter_code
_entity_poly.pdbx_strand_id
1 'polypeptide(L)' 'MEKFKDMLPSTAGSSGTEPWQYPSRENSERDLVEIIDGERIPADLRIVHSQNMKVDNSSITG' A
#
# COMPACT_ATOMS: atom_id res chain seq x y z
N MET A 1 11.16 -11.16 12.76
CA MET A 1 9.95 -10.30 12.86
C MET A 1 10.30 -8.82 12.82
N GLU A 2 11.37 -8.36 13.48
CA GLU A 2 11.79 -6.93 13.45
C GLU A 2 11.98 -6.38 12.04
N LYS A 3 12.80 -7.04 11.19
CA LYS A 3 13.06 -6.59 9.81
C LYS A 3 11.84 -6.53 8.88
N PHE A 4 10.75 -7.21 9.22
CA PHE A 4 9.51 -7.16 8.42
C PHE A 4 8.71 -5.88 8.69
N LYS A 5 8.84 -5.30 9.89
CA LYS A 5 8.17 -4.04 10.23
C LYS A 5 8.69 -2.89 9.37
N ASP A 6 9.96 -2.94 8.97
CA ASP A 6 10.61 -1.93 8.12
C ASP A 6 10.18 -2.04 6.64
N MET A 7 9.51 -3.12 6.25
CA MET A 7 9.02 -3.31 4.87
C MET A 7 7.66 -2.66 4.65
N LEU A 8 6.93 -2.30 5.71
CA LEU A 8 5.65 -1.63 5.63
C LEU A 8 5.86 -0.11 5.49
N PRO A 9 5.07 0.59 4.66
CA PRO A 9 5.09 2.04 4.63
C PRO A 9 4.62 2.60 5.98
N SER A 10 5.08 3.80 6.33
CA SER A 10 4.65 4.50 7.54
C SER A 10 3.20 4.99 7.45
N THR A 11 2.75 5.33 6.25
CA THR A 11 1.43 5.87 5.94
C THR A 11 0.84 5.15 4.73
N ALA A 12 -0.48 5.09 4.64
CA ALA A 12 -1.21 4.63 3.47
C ALA A 12 -2.27 5.68 3.10
N GLY A 13 -2.46 5.93 1.80
CA GLY A 13 -3.48 6.84 1.31
C GLY A 13 -4.82 6.14 1.12
N SER A 14 -5.90 6.61 1.74
CA SER A 14 -7.25 6.15 1.41
C SER A 14 -7.85 7.02 0.31
N SER A 15 -8.45 6.40 -0.71
CA SER A 15 -9.20 7.09 -1.76
C SER A 15 -10.59 7.49 -1.23
N GLY A 16 -10.76 8.80 -1.00
CA GLY A 16 -12.03 9.47 -0.69
C GLY A 16 -12.13 10.82 -1.43
N THR A 17 -13.09 11.68 -1.07
CA THR A 17 -13.18 13.05 -1.64
C THR A 17 -12.01 13.95 -1.26
N GLU A 18 -11.22 13.55 -0.26
CA GLU A 18 -9.95 14.13 0.13
C GLU A 18 -8.94 12.99 0.37
N PRO A 19 -7.65 13.13 -0.01
CA PRO A 19 -6.64 12.12 0.26
C PRO A 19 -6.30 12.11 1.75
N TRP A 20 -6.88 11.17 2.50
CA TRP A 20 -6.51 10.95 3.89
C TRP A 20 -5.31 10.01 3.97
N GLN A 21 -4.25 10.44 4.67
CA GLN A 21 -3.12 9.59 5.02
C GLN A 21 -3.34 9.06 6.44
N TYR A 22 -3.47 7.75 6.58
CA TYR A 22 -3.55 7.08 7.87
C TYR A 22 -2.29 6.24 8.12
N PRO A 23 -1.95 5.93 9.39
CA PRO A 23 -0.94 4.92 9.68
C PRO A 23 -1.31 3.62 8.94
N SER A 24 -0.35 3.00 8.24
CA SER A 24 -0.60 1.78 7.47
C SER A 24 -1.20 0.63 8.27
N ARG A 25 -0.99 0.64 9.60
CA ARG A 25 -1.54 -0.34 10.56
C ARG A 25 -3.03 -0.17 10.86
N GLU A 26 -3.60 0.98 10.50
CA GLU A 26 -5.01 1.31 10.75
C GLU A 26 -5.88 1.13 9.50
N ASN A 27 -5.31 0.65 8.38
CA ASN A 27 -6.08 0.32 7.19
C ASN A 27 -7.17 -0.71 7.52
N SER A 28 -8.44 -0.33 7.31
CA SER A 28 -9.54 -1.25 7.47
C SER A 28 -9.67 -2.13 6.23
N GLU A 29 -10.13 -3.38 6.38
CA GLU A 29 -10.24 -4.38 5.30
C GLU A 29 -11.13 -3.95 4.11
N ARG A 30 -11.78 -2.78 4.16
CA ARG A 30 -12.79 -2.33 3.19
C ARG A 30 -12.50 -0.96 2.58
N ASP A 31 -11.33 -0.38 2.82
CA ASP A 31 -10.96 0.91 2.26
C ASP A 31 -10.37 0.78 0.86
N LEU A 32 -10.65 1.79 0.01
CA LEU A 32 -9.92 1.98 -1.24
C LEU A 32 -8.60 2.66 -0.91
N VAL A 33 -7.51 2.13 -1.43
CA VAL A 33 -6.17 2.67 -1.25
C VAL A 33 -5.64 3.10 -2.61
N GLU A 34 -5.10 4.31 -2.69
CA GLU A 34 -4.35 4.77 -3.84
C GLU A 34 -2.86 4.58 -3.58
N ILE A 35 -2.13 4.09 -4.58
CA ILE A 35 -0.69 3.87 -4.51
C ILE A 35 -0.05 4.61 -5.67
N ILE A 36 0.93 5.44 -5.36
CA ILE A 36 1.73 6.16 -6.36
C ILE A 36 3.14 5.57 -6.47
N ASP A 37 3.85 5.93 -7.54
CA ASP A 37 5.20 5.41 -7.79
C ASP A 37 6.17 5.74 -6.64
N GLY A 38 7.00 4.76 -6.27
CA GLY A 38 7.93 4.85 -5.15
C GLY A 38 7.33 4.50 -3.77
N GLU A 39 6.03 4.30 -3.65
CA GLU A 39 5.41 3.84 -2.40
C GLU A 39 5.52 2.33 -2.21
N ARG A 40 5.54 1.91 -0.93
CA ARG A 40 5.48 0.50 -0.55
C ARG A 40 4.03 0.06 -0.45
N ILE A 41 3.76 -1.19 -0.82
CA ILE A 41 2.45 -1.79 -0.69
C ILE A 41 2.10 -1.94 0.81
N PRO A 42 1.00 -1.34 1.31
CA PRO A 42 0.72 -1.26 2.75
C PRO A 42 0.09 -2.51 3.35
N ALA A 43 -0.58 -3.33 2.53
CA ALA A 43 -1.25 -4.56 2.91
C ALA A 43 -1.44 -5.43 1.66
N ASP A 44 -1.94 -6.65 1.81
CA ASP A 44 -2.40 -7.42 0.65
C ASP A 44 -3.64 -6.75 0.06
N LEU A 45 -3.54 -6.30 -1.20
CA LEU A 45 -4.57 -5.52 -1.86
C LEU A 45 -5.14 -6.23 -3.08
N ARG A 46 -6.42 -5.95 -3.36
CA ARG A 46 -7.05 -6.30 -4.64
C ARG A 46 -7.03 -5.07 -5.55
N ILE A 47 -6.29 -5.13 -6.64
CA ILE A 47 -6.29 -4.06 -7.65
C ILE A 47 -7.67 -4.00 -8.32
N VAL A 48 -8.31 -2.84 -8.26
CA VAL A 48 -9.61 -2.54 -8.93
C VAL A 48 -9.46 -1.57 -10.09
N HIS A 49 -8.40 -0.76 -10.11
CA HIS A 49 -8.01 0.15 -11.18
C HIS A 49 -6.48 0.31 -11.18
N SER A 50 -5.88 0.48 -12.36
CA SER A 50 -4.45 0.81 -12.49
C SER A 50 -4.14 1.54 -13.79
N GLN A 51 -3.10 2.38 -13.76
CA GLN A 51 -2.56 3.06 -14.95
C GLN A 51 -1.04 2.90 -14.94
N ASN A 52 -0.50 2.13 -15.89
CA ASN A 52 0.94 1.85 -16.00
C ASN A 52 1.62 1.36 -14.71
N MET A 53 0.86 0.78 -13.78
CA MET A 53 1.36 0.30 -12.50
C MET A 53 2.38 -0.83 -12.72
N LYS A 54 3.57 -0.66 -12.17
CA LYS A 54 4.61 -1.69 -12.08
C LYS A 54 4.97 -1.88 -10.61
N VAL A 55 5.24 -3.11 -10.22
CA VAL A 55 5.61 -3.47 -8.85
C VAL A 55 6.86 -4.32 -8.86
N ASP A 56 7.70 -4.15 -7.84
CA ASP A 56 8.84 -5.02 -7.58
C ASP A 56 8.40 -6.18 -6.67
N ASN A 57 8.36 -7.39 -7.23
CA ASN A 57 7.96 -8.61 -6.53
C ASN A 57 9.16 -9.44 -6.04
N SER A 58 10.40 -8.92 -6.09
CA SER A 58 11.60 -9.63 -5.66
C SER A 58 11.53 -10.15 -4.21
N SER A 59 10.74 -9.48 -3.35
CA SER A 59 10.52 -9.91 -1.97
C SER A 59 9.77 -11.25 -1.83
N ILE A 60 9.03 -11.69 -2.87
CA ILE A 60 8.30 -12.97 -2.87
C ILE A 60 8.80 -13.95 -3.94
N THR A 61 9.44 -13.48 -5.01
CA THR A 61 9.97 -14.35 -6.08
C THR A 61 11.46 -14.64 -5.95
N GLY A 62 12.20 -13.85 -5.17
CA GLY A 62 13.64 -13.68 -5.40
C GLY A 62 13.93 -13.02 -6.73
#